data_AF-A0A1F4XIP8-F1
#
_entry.id   AF-A0A1F4XIP8-F1
#
_cell.length_a   1.000
_cell.length_b   1.000
_cell.length_c   1.000
_cell.angle_alpha   90.00
_cell.angle_beta   90.00
_cell.angle_gamma   90.00
#
_symmetry.space_group_name_H-M   'P 1'
#
loop_
_entity.id
_entity.type
_entity.pdbx_description
1 polymer ?
#
loop_
_entity_poly.entity_id
_entity_poly.type
_entity_poly.pdbx_seq_one_letter_code
_entity_poly.pdbx_strand_id
1 'polypeptide(L)' 'MLILGNLNSEQSLSGKKNWLIPSLDLALGEKHNLTMSVGSRRAGKVCSGGICTDRPALDGGEIKLLSRF' A
#
# COMPACT_ATOMS: atom_id res chain seq x y z
N MET A 1 -6.71 8.31 14.93
CA MET A 1 -6.55 8.74 13.52
C MET A 1 -6.59 7.50 12.66
N LEU A 2 -7.80 7.08 12.26
CA LEU A 2 -8.03 5.96 11.36
C LEU A 2 -7.79 6.48 9.94
N ILE A 3 -6.79 5.96 9.23
CA ILE A 3 -6.78 6.11 7.77
C ILE A 3 -7.81 5.10 7.25
N LEU A 4 -9.07 5.52 7.23
CA LEU A 4 -10.10 4.89 6.39
C LEU A 4 -9.67 5.11 4.94
N GLY A 5 -8.89 4.17 4.40
CA GLY A 5 -8.73 4.01 2.96
C GLY A 5 -10.10 3.68 2.39
N ASN A 6 -10.76 4.67 1.81
CA ASN A 6 -12.14 4.63 1.34
C ASN A 6 -12.37 3.42 0.40
N LEU A 7 -13.14 2.44 0.88
CA LEU A 7 -13.82 1.44 0.07
C LEU A 7 -14.97 2.15 -0.66
N ASN A 8 -14.71 2.71 -1.85
CA ASN A 8 -15.70 2.92 -2.92
C ASN A 8 -15.08 3.69 -4.09
N SER A 9 -14.89 3.02 -5.23
CA SER A 9 -15.17 3.63 -6.52
C SER A 9 -15.04 2.61 -7.65
N GLU A 10 -16.19 2.18 -8.15
CA GLU A 10 -16.41 2.04 -9.58
C GLU A 10 -15.99 3.36 -10.26
N GLN A 11 -14.72 3.48 -10.66
CA GLN A 11 -14.26 4.53 -11.55
C GLN A 11 -13.46 3.92 -12.69
N SER A 12 -14.19 3.70 -13.78
CA SER A 12 -13.66 3.73 -15.13
C SER A 12 -12.75 4.96 -15.28
N LEU A 13 -11.42 4.74 -15.28
CA LEU A 13 -10.43 5.77 -15.61
C LEU A 13 -9.49 5.23 -16.69
N SER A 14 -10.06 5.13 -17.88
CA SER A 14 -9.34 4.96 -19.16
C SER A 14 -8.27 6.05 -19.30
N GLY A 15 -6.98 5.71 -19.12
CA GLY A 15 -5.86 6.55 -19.58
C GLY A 15 -4.70 6.81 -18.61
N LYS A 16 -4.83 6.58 -17.30
CA LYS A 16 -3.68 6.60 -16.37
C LYS A 16 -3.42 5.18 -15.89
N LYS A 17 -2.20 4.70 -16.09
CA LYS A 17 -1.76 3.35 -15.71
C LYS A 17 -1.98 3.17 -14.20
N ASN A 18 -3.11 2.59 -13.79
CA ASN A 18 -3.55 2.51 -12.40
C ASN A 18 -2.56 1.70 -11.56
N TRP A 19 -1.92 2.35 -10.58
CA TRP A 19 -1.11 1.71 -9.52
C TRP A 19 -2.01 1.32 -8.35
N LEU A 20 -3.06 0.55 -8.63
CA LEU A 20 -4.02 0.15 -7.62
C LEU A 20 -3.60 -1.24 -7.10
N ILE A 21 -2.95 -1.24 -5.94
CA ILE A 21 -2.54 -2.46 -5.26
C ILE A 21 -3.49 -2.63 -4.08
N PRO A 22 -4.41 -3.62 -4.10
CA PRO A 22 -5.18 -3.94 -2.92
C PRO A 22 -4.23 -4.31 -1.78
N SER A 23 -4.43 -3.66 -0.64
CA SER A 23 -3.69 -3.92 0.60
C SER A 23 -4.64 -4.16 1.76
N LEU A 24 -4.31 -5.13 2.60
CA LEU A 24 -5.01 -5.46 3.82
C LEU A 24 -4.11 -5.18 5.01
N ASP A 25 -4.54 -4.30 5.90
CA ASP A 25 -3.85 -3.96 7.14
C ASP A 25 -4.54 -4.64 8.34
N LEU A 26 -3.79 -5.45 9.08
CA LEU A 26 -4.22 -6.17 10.26
C LEU A 26 -3.41 -5.71 11.47
N ALA A 27 -4.08 -5.08 12.42
CA ALA A 27 -3.49 -4.76 13.72
C ALA A 27 -3.49 -6.03 14.60
N LEU A 28 -2.30 -6.54 14.90
CA LEU A 28 -2.09 -7.68 15.78
C LEU A 28 -1.72 -7.16 17.19
N GLY A 29 -2.74 -6.78 17.96
CA GLY A 29 -2.56 -6.14 19.26
C GLY A 29 -2.03 -4.70 19.14
N GLU A 30 -1.40 -4.18 20.20
CA GLU A 30 -1.01 -2.77 20.26
C GLU A 30 0.33 -2.45 19.57
N LYS A 31 1.15 -3.48 19.34
CA LYS A 31 2.55 -3.33 18.95
C LYS A 31 2.90 -3.89 17.59
N HIS A 32 1.99 -4.64 16.95
CA HIS A 32 2.27 -5.31 15.69
C HIS A 32 1.25 -4.91 14.63
N ASN A 33 1.75 -4.51 13.45
CA ASN A 33 0.93 -4.24 12.28
C ASN A 33 1.39 -5.13 11.15
N LEU A 34 0.45 -5.89 10.58
CA LEU A 34 0.68 -6.76 9.44
C LEU A 34 -0.03 -6.19 8.22
N THR A 35 0.73 -5.82 7.20
CA THR A 35 0.20 -5.35 5.91
C THR A 35 0.45 -6.42 4.86
N MET A 36 -0.61 -6.88 4.20
CA MET A 36 -0.51 -7.71 3.01
C MET A 36 -0.89 -6.89 1.79
N SER A 37 -0.23 -7.09 0.67
CA SER A 37 -0.51 -6.38 -0.59
C SER A 37 -0.36 -7.34 -1.76
N VAL A 38 -1.24 -7.27 -2.74
CA VAL A 38 -1.17 -8.12 -3.94
C VAL A 38 -1.34 -7.25 -5.19
N GLY A 39 -0.48 -7.41 -6.17
CA GLY A 39 -0.56 -6.69 -7.44
C GLY A 39 0.81 -6.49 -8.08
N SER A 40 0.87 -5.60 -9.05
CA SER A 40 2.11 -5.20 -9.70
C SER A 40 2.36 -3.70 -9.55
N ARG A 41 3.60 -3.34 -9.25
CA ARG A 41 4.06 -1.95 -9.11
C ARG A 41 5.46 -1.84 -9.67
N ARG A 42 5.77 -0.74 -10.35
CA ARG A 42 7.13 -0.56 -10.89
C ARG A 42 8.07 -0.10 -9.78
N ALA A 43 9.37 -0.29 -9.96
CA ALA A 43 10.34 0.36 -9.10
C ALA A 43 10.30 1.88 -9.35
N GLY A 44 10.44 2.68 -8.29
CA GLY A 44 10.52 4.13 -8.42
C GLY A 44 10.46 4.86 -7.09
N LYS A 45 10.73 6.17 -7.12
CA LYS A 45 10.54 7.05 -5.96
C LYS A 45 9.07 7.42 -5.83
N VAL A 46 8.51 7.16 -4.65
CA VAL A 46 7.18 7.62 -4.26
C VAL A 46 7.37 8.75 -3.27
N CYS A 47 6.86 9.94 -3.61
CA CYS A 47 6.90 11.09 -2.73
C CYS A 47 5.50 11.39 -2.19
N SER A 48 5.38 11.59 -0.88
CA SER A 48 4.13 12.00 -0.23
C SER A 48 4.47 12.90 0.96
N GLY A 49 3.76 14.01 1.10
CA GLY A 49 3.97 14.95 2.21
C GLY A 49 5.40 15.50 2.32
N GLY A 50 6.10 15.70 1.20
CA GLY A 50 7.49 16.21 1.18
C GLY A 50 8.57 15.15 1.46
N ILE A 51 8.19 13.89 1.72
CA ILE A 51 9.13 12.78 1.92
C ILE A 51 9.11 11.88 0.68
N CYS A 52 10.28 11.61 0.12
CA CYS A 52 10.45 10.67 -0.99
C CYS A 52 11.08 9.37 -0.48
N THR A 53 10.46 8.24 -0.83
CA THR A 53 10.98 6.91 -0.52
C THR A 53 11.11 6.09 -1.79
N ASP A 54 12.23 5.40 -1.94
CA ASP A 54 12.41 4.43 -3.01
C ASP A 54 11.54 3.20 -2.73
N ARG A 55 10.60 2.92 -3.63
CA ARG A 55 9.77 1.72 -3.59
C ARG A 55 10.29 0.72 -4.61
N PRO A 56 10.65 -0.51 -4.19
CA PRO A 56 11.03 -1.56 -5.12
C PRO A 56 9.83 -2.00 -5.96
N ALA A 57 10.13 -2.60 -7.11
CA ALA A 57 9.12 -3.26 -7.91
C ALA A 57 8.44 -4.36 -7.10
N LEU A 58 7.14 -4.51 -7.31
CA LEU A 58 6.34 -5.59 -6.76
C LEU A 58 5.72 -6.31 -7.95
N ASP A 59 5.79 -7.63 -7.93
CA ASP A 59 5.07 -8.48 -8.88
C ASP A 59 4.58 -9.71 -8.13
N GLY A 60 3.28 -9.77 -7.86
CA GLY A 60 2.67 -10.81 -7.03
C GLY A 60 2.25 -10.27 -5.66
N GLY A 61 2.81 -10.82 -4.58
CA GLY A 61 2.40 -10.51 -3.20
C GLY A 61 3.53 -9.95 -2.34
N GLU A 62 3.20 -9.01 -1.44
CA GLU A 62 4.09 -8.45 -0.43
C GLU A 62 3.44 -8.58 0.95
N ILE A 63 4.21 -9.01 1.95
CA ILE A 63 3.78 -9.03 3.35
C ILE A 63 4.79 -8.23 4.17
N LYS A 64 4.31 -7.27 4.96
CA LYS A 64 5.11 -6.46 5.88
C LYS A 64 4.60 -6.65 7.29
N LEU A 65 5.51 -7.00 8.21
CA LEU A 65 5.22 -7.03 9.64
C LEU A 65 6.03 -5.93 10.32
N LEU A 66 5.35 -4.95 10.90
CA LEU A 66 5.95 -3.89 11.69
C LEU A 66 5.68 -4.16 13.16
N SER A 67 6.71 -4.54 13.90
CA SER A 67 6.68 -4.77 15.35
C SER A 67 7.39 -3.62 16.06
N ARG A 68 6.74 -3.01 17.06
CA ARG A 68 7.29 -1.97 17.92
C ARG A 68 7.46 -2.54 19.32
N PHE A 69 8.69 -2.93 19.68
CA PHE A 69 8.99 -3.50 20.99
C PHE A 69 9.17 -2.42 22.05
#